data_AF-A0A6H5IZT0-F1
#
_entry.id   AF-A0A6H5IZT0-F1
#
_cell.length_a   1.000
_cell.length_b   1.000
_cell.length_c   1.000
_cell.angle_alpha   90.00
_cell.angle_beta   90.00
_cell.angle_gamma   90.00
#
_symmetry.space_group_name_H-M   'P 1'
#
loop_
_entity.id
_entity.type
_entity.pdbx_description
1 polymer ?
#
loop_
_entity_poly.entity_id
_entity_poly.type
_entity_poly.pdbx_seq_one_letter_code
_entity_poly.pdbx_strand_id
1 'polypeptide(L)'
;MDYAAAVYNALTVAQNLKLQRLQNACVRFVFGFIGWRDHVTPYRLALGWLSVRRRREYLIALLAINIIRNRSPASLASRFILTSSRPGLRRSARRRAPPLCYTAPRTSTMNRSFVITASRILNELPFPIDLTDVACDHRTALYDHFLSLDRADWTDRCLAEGLVLVPPALERGLVPAHWESVKSSRIQSTIISILYLLYCIKLFSSPC
;
A
#
# COMPACT_ATOMS: atom_id res chain seq x y z
N MET A 1 5.52 -9.01 -2.34
CA MET A 1 6.29 -8.31 -3.40
C MET A 1 6.73 -6.96 -2.85
N ASP A 2 7.69 -6.95 -1.92
CA ASP A 2 8.10 -5.73 -1.23
C ASP A 2 9.51 -5.25 -1.67
N TYR A 3 10.31 -6.14 -2.25
CA TYR A 3 11.63 -5.80 -2.77
C TYR A 3 11.50 -4.87 -3.99
N ALA A 4 12.13 -3.70 -3.92
CA ALA A 4 12.13 -2.64 -4.94
C ALA A 4 10.77 -1.97 -5.27
N ALA A 5 9.71 -2.16 -4.47
CA ALA A 5 8.41 -1.54 -4.74
C ALA A 5 8.46 0.00 -4.83
N ALA A 6 9.36 0.64 -4.08
CA ALA A 6 9.59 2.09 -4.15
C ALA A 6 10.38 2.54 -5.40
N VAL A 7 11.23 1.68 -5.96
CA VAL A 7 11.94 1.92 -7.23
C VAL A 7 10.97 1.83 -8.40
N TYR A 8 9.99 0.94 -8.30
CA TYR A 8 8.92 0.71 -9.29
C TYR A 8 7.76 1.72 -9.21
N ASN A 9 7.99 2.93 -8.71
CA ASN A 9 6.95 3.96 -8.62
C ASN A 9 6.30 4.27 -9.98
N ALA A 10 7.02 4.08 -11.09
CA ALA A 10 6.56 4.37 -12.45
C ALA A 10 6.18 3.12 -13.29
N LEU A 11 5.68 2.04 -12.68
CA LEU A 11 5.20 0.88 -13.47
C LEU A 11 4.06 1.26 -14.41
N THR A 12 4.03 0.61 -15.57
CA THR A 12 2.90 0.72 -16.49
C THR A 12 1.66 0.03 -15.91
N VAL A 13 0.49 0.42 -16.42
CA VAL A 13 -0.79 -0.20 -16.04
C VAL A 13 -0.75 -1.71 -16.27
N ALA A 14 -0.14 -2.15 -17.37
CA ALA A 14 0.00 -3.57 -17.71
C ALA A 14 0.82 -4.35 -16.67
N GLN A 15 1.95 -3.80 -16.20
CA GLN A 15 2.77 -4.44 -15.17
C GLN A 15 2.04 -4.49 -13.82
N ASN A 16 1.34 -3.42 -13.47
CA ASN A 16 0.53 -3.38 -12.25
C ASN A 16 -0.59 -4.43 -12.29
N LEU A 17 -1.23 -4.62 -13.45
CA LEU A 17 -2.25 -5.63 -13.64
C LEU A 17 -1.69 -7.05 -13.47
N LYS A 18 -0.50 -7.34 -14.00
CA LYS A 18 0.17 -8.64 -13.80
C LYS A 18 0.39 -8.93 -12.31
N LEU A 19 0.89 -7.95 -11.56
CA LEU A 19 1.10 -8.10 -10.11
C LEU A 19 -0.21 -8.29 -9.34
N GLN A 20 -1.27 -7.55 -9.72
CA GLN A 20 -2.58 -7.71 -9.08
C GLN A 20 -3.19 -9.10 -9.35
N ARG A 21 -3.04 -9.61 -10.58
CA ARG A 21 -3.47 -10.98 -10.93
C ARG A 21 -2.73 -12.03 -10.10
N LEU A 22 -1.42 -11.86 -9.93
CA LEU A 22 -0.61 -12.72 -9.07
C LEU A 22 -1.11 -12.68 -7.61
N GLN A 23 -1.33 -11.50 -7.05
CA GLN A 23 -1.87 -11.37 -5.69
C GLN A 23 -3.24 -12.05 -5.57
N ASN A 24 -4.11 -11.87 -6.57
CA ASN A 24 -5.43 -12.50 -6.58
C ASN A 24 -5.32 -14.02 -6.64
N ALA A 25 -4.35 -14.58 -7.38
CA ALA A 25 -4.08 -16.01 -7.39
C ALA A 25 -3.62 -16.51 -6.00
N CYS A 26 -2.77 -15.77 -5.30
CA CYS A 26 -2.37 -16.11 -3.93
C CYS A 26 -3.57 -16.11 -2.97
N VAL A 27 -4.46 -15.12 -3.07
CA VAL A 27 -5.68 -15.08 -2.23
C VAL A 27 -6.57 -16.29 -2.53
N ARG A 28 -6.77 -16.62 -3.81
CA ARG A 28 -7.49 -17.84 -4.21
C ARG A 28 -6.87 -19.11 -3.64
N PHE A 29 -5.55 -19.19 -3.65
CA PHE A 29 -4.82 -20.32 -3.06
C PHE A 29 -5.03 -20.42 -1.54
N VAL A 30 -5.00 -19.30 -0.81
CA VAL A 30 -5.17 -19.28 0.65
C VAL A 30 -6.56 -19.76 1.06
N PHE A 31 -7.61 -19.31 0.37
CA PHE A 31 -8.98 -19.72 0.70
C PHE A 31 -9.34 -21.08 0.08
N GLY A 32 -8.85 -21.43 -1.11
CA GLY A 32 -9.08 -22.72 -1.76
C GLY A 32 -10.49 -22.96 -2.30
N PHE A 33 -11.50 -22.24 -1.81
CA PHE A 33 -12.92 -22.40 -2.19
C PHE A 33 -13.49 -21.22 -3.00
N ILE A 34 -12.69 -20.20 -3.34
CA ILE A 34 -13.16 -19.03 -4.11
C ILE A 34 -13.44 -19.44 -5.55
N GLY A 35 -14.67 -19.22 -6.02
CA GLY A 35 -15.06 -19.53 -7.39
C GLY A 35 -14.27 -18.75 -8.45
N TRP A 36 -14.26 -19.29 -9.67
CA TRP A 36 -13.57 -18.65 -10.81
C TRP A 36 -14.19 -17.28 -11.16
N ARG A 37 -15.52 -17.17 -11.08
CA ARG A 37 -16.27 -15.94 -11.37
C ARG A 37 -16.39 -15.00 -10.17
N ASP A 38 -16.04 -15.46 -8.99
CA ASP A 38 -16.19 -14.66 -7.78
C ASP A 38 -15.14 -13.54 -7.70
N HIS A 39 -15.55 -12.40 -7.15
CA HIS A 39 -14.63 -11.31 -6.89
C HIS A 39 -13.68 -11.68 -5.75
N VAL A 40 -12.37 -11.52 -5.98
CA VAL A 40 -11.31 -11.81 -5.00
C VAL A 40 -11.13 -10.69 -3.98
N THR A 41 -11.55 -9.47 -4.31
CA THR A 41 -11.41 -8.27 -3.46
C THR A 41 -11.92 -8.45 -2.02
N PRO A 42 -13.14 -8.97 -1.76
CA PRO A 42 -13.64 -9.12 -0.40
C PRO A 42 -12.79 -10.10 0.43
N TYR A 43 -12.33 -11.19 -0.19
CA TYR A 43 -11.43 -12.16 0.43
C TYR A 43 -10.06 -11.56 0.76
N ARG A 44 -9.50 -10.76 -0.15
CA ARG A 44 -8.26 -10.01 0.09
C ARG A 44 -8.40 -9.04 1.28
N LEU A 45 -9.53 -8.34 1.37
CA LEU A 45 -9.82 -7.42 2.48
C LEU A 45 -10.01 -8.16 3.81
N ALA A 46 -10.63 -9.35 3.80
CA ALA A 46 -10.77 -10.20 4.99
C ALA A 46 -9.42 -10.71 5.52
N LEU A 47 -8.44 -10.93 4.64
CA LEU A 47 -7.05 -11.21 5.02
C LEU A 47 -6.33 -9.97 5.59
N GLY A 48 -6.88 -8.77 5.40
CA GLY A 48 -6.24 -7.50 5.75
C GLY A 48 -5.12 -7.11 4.78
N TRP A 49 -5.13 -7.63 3.55
CA TRP A 49 -4.09 -7.34 2.56
C TRP A 49 -4.43 -6.09 1.76
N LEU A 50 -3.46 -5.18 1.63
CA LEU A 50 -3.54 -4.06 0.69
C LEU A 50 -3.50 -4.54 -0.76
N SER A 51 -4.19 -3.82 -1.66
CA SER A 51 -4.05 -3.97 -3.10
C SER A 51 -2.62 -3.65 -3.51
N VAL A 52 -2.17 -4.15 -4.66
CA VAL A 52 -0.79 -3.90 -5.13
C VAL A 52 -0.51 -2.41 -5.25
N ARG A 53 -1.51 -1.62 -5.66
CA ARG A 53 -1.43 -0.15 -5.72
C ARG A 53 -1.20 0.44 -4.33
N ARG A 54 -2.11 0.19 -3.38
CA ARG A 54 -2.03 0.77 -2.03
C ARG A 54 -0.82 0.28 -1.25
N ARG A 55 -0.40 -0.98 -1.44
CA ARG A 55 0.83 -1.51 -0.87
C ARG A 55 2.06 -0.74 -1.34
N ARG A 56 2.10 -0.32 -2.61
CA ARG A 56 3.19 0.52 -3.12
C ARG A 56 3.17 1.91 -2.51
N GLU A 57 2.00 2.54 -2.45
CA GLU A 57 1.83 3.85 -1.81
C GLU A 57 2.31 3.81 -0.36
N TYR A 58 1.92 2.78 0.39
CA TYR A 58 2.40 2.50 1.74
C TYR A 58 3.93 2.38 1.83
N LEU A 59 4.54 1.57 0.97
CA LEU A 59 6.00 1.39 0.97
C LEU A 59 6.76 2.65 0.56
N ILE A 60 6.23 3.44 -0.37
CA ILE A 60 6.78 4.74 -0.76
C ILE A 60 6.71 5.73 0.42
N ALA A 61 5.56 5.82 1.08
CA ALA A 61 5.39 6.69 2.25
C ALA A 61 6.35 6.29 3.38
N LEU A 62 6.43 5.00 3.69
CA LEU A 62 7.33 4.47 4.72
C LEU A 62 8.80 4.74 4.39
N LEU A 63 9.21 4.52 3.14
CA LEU A 63 10.57 4.81 2.71
C LEU A 63 10.89 6.30 2.82
N ALA A 64 9.97 7.17 2.40
CA ALA A 64 10.15 8.62 2.49
C ALA A 64 10.28 9.08 3.94
N ILE A 65 9.42 8.58 4.84
CA ILE A 65 9.51 8.86 6.28
C ILE A 65 10.87 8.44 6.83
N ASN A 66 11.35 7.24 6.48
CA ASN A 66 12.67 6.76 6.90
C ASN A 66 13.81 7.63 6.35
N ILE A 67 13.75 8.04 5.09
CA ILE A 67 14.76 8.92 4.47
C ILE A 67 14.79 10.28 5.16
N ILE A 68 13.63 10.87 5.45
CA ILE A 68 13.52 12.19 6.09
C ILE A 68 14.05 12.13 7.52
N ARG A 69 13.67 11.11 8.29
CA ARG A 69 14.10 10.91 9.69
C ARG A 69 15.59 10.60 9.82
N ASN A 70 16.08 9.63 9.04
CA ASN A 70 17.46 9.17 9.13
C ASN A 70 18.43 10.02 8.30
N ARG A 71 17.91 10.99 7.53
CA ARG A 71 18.69 11.81 6.59
C ARG A 71 19.55 10.99 5.63
N SER A 72 19.08 9.79 5.26
CA SER A 72 19.85 8.81 4.49
C SER A 72 19.00 8.19 3.38
N PRO A 73 19.49 8.16 2.11
CA PRO A 73 20.74 8.75 1.65
C PRO A 73 20.63 10.29 1.56
N ALA A 74 21.71 10.99 1.90
CA ALA A 74 21.74 12.46 1.99
C ALA A 74 21.28 13.16 0.68
N SER A 75 21.59 12.57 -0.47
CA SER A 75 21.20 13.07 -1.80
C SER A 75 19.69 13.07 -2.06
N LEU A 76 18.94 12.17 -1.42
CA LEU A 76 17.48 12.14 -1.48
C LEU A 76 16.87 12.94 -0.33
N ALA A 77 17.45 12.86 0.86
CA ALA A 77 16.96 13.59 2.03
C ALA A 77 16.98 15.11 1.80
N SER A 78 18.00 15.65 1.12
CA SER A 78 18.08 17.07 0.76
C SER A 78 16.97 17.55 -0.19
N ARG A 79 16.33 16.63 -0.92
CA ARG A 79 15.22 16.94 -1.83
C ARG A 79 13.87 17.09 -1.12
N PHE A 80 13.74 16.57 0.10
CA PHE A 80 12.55 16.74 0.92
C PHE A 80 12.65 18.04 1.72
N ILE A 81 11.78 19.00 1.38
CA ILE A 81 11.75 20.31 2.04
C ILE A 81 10.57 20.33 3.00
N LEU A 82 10.84 20.41 4.30
CA LEU A 82 9.80 20.56 5.31
C LEU A 82 9.19 21.97 5.22
N THR A 83 7.88 22.06 5.37
CA THR A 83 7.21 23.37 5.37
C THR A 83 7.62 24.21 6.58
N SER A 84 7.96 23.57 7.71
CA SER A 84 8.47 24.24 8.92
C SER A 84 9.83 24.92 8.71
N SER A 85 10.67 24.44 7.79
CA SER A 85 11.99 25.02 7.52
C SER A 85 11.95 26.21 6.56
N ARG A 86 10.76 26.65 6.12
CA ARG A 86 10.59 27.82 5.23
C ARG A 86 9.94 28.98 5.99
N PRO A 87 10.72 29.82 6.69
CA PRO A 87 10.21 31.02 7.33
C PRO A 87 9.74 31.99 6.24
N GLY A 88 8.43 32.14 6.05
CA GLY A 88 7.84 33.05 5.05
C GLY A 88 6.61 32.51 4.31
N LEU A 89 6.32 31.20 4.41
CA LEU A 89 5.08 30.68 3.83
C LEU A 89 3.89 31.11 4.70
N ARG A 90 3.04 32.02 4.18
CA ARG A 90 1.81 32.48 4.84
C ARG A 90 0.92 31.28 5.18
N ARG A 91 0.90 30.89 6.46
CA ARG A 91 0.02 29.85 6.98
C ARG A 91 -1.39 30.42 7.03
N SER A 92 -2.28 29.91 6.18
CA SER A 92 -3.70 30.20 6.32
C SER A 92 -4.24 29.47 7.54
N ALA A 93 -4.89 30.17 8.47
CA ALA A 93 -5.55 29.54 9.62
C ALA A 93 -6.68 28.57 9.21
N ARG A 94 -7.20 28.69 7.98
CA ARG A 94 -8.30 27.88 7.45
C ARG A 94 -7.86 26.54 6.83
N ARG A 95 -6.58 26.35 6.52
CA ARG A 95 -6.08 25.11 5.90
C ARG A 95 -4.79 24.67 6.57
N ARG A 96 -4.77 23.42 7.03
CA ARG A 96 -3.56 22.78 7.53
C ARG A 96 -2.50 22.82 6.43
N ALA A 97 -1.36 23.44 6.73
CA ALA A 97 -0.25 23.51 5.79
C ALA A 97 0.27 22.08 5.53
N PRO A 98 0.56 21.71 4.27
CA PRO A 98 1.12 20.40 3.97
C PRO A 98 2.46 20.23 4.69
N PRO A 99 2.78 19.04 5.23
CA PRO A 99 4.05 18.79 5.92
C PRO A 99 5.26 18.97 4.99
N LEU A 100 5.12 18.65 3.70
CA LEU A 100 6.19 18.72 2.71
C LEU A 100 5.88 19.71 1.60
N CYS A 101 6.88 20.53 1.28
CA CYS A 101 6.91 21.38 0.11
C CYS A 101 7.65 20.68 -1.04
N TYR A 102 7.12 20.78 -2.25
CA TYR A 102 7.83 20.36 -3.46
C TYR A 102 7.53 21.32 -4.62
N THR A 103 8.47 21.40 -5.57
CA THR A 103 8.28 22.21 -6.79
C THR A 103 7.24 21.57 -7.70
N ALA A 104 6.33 22.38 -8.24
CA ALA A 104 5.33 21.91 -9.19
C ALA A 104 6.00 21.16 -10.37
N PRO A 105 5.59 19.92 -10.65
CA PRO A 105 6.21 19.13 -11.70
C PRO A 105 5.89 19.71 -13.09
N ARG A 106 6.93 20.00 -13.88
CA ARG A 106 6.86 20.49 -15.26
C ARG A 106 6.64 19.38 -16.30
N THR A 107 6.93 18.13 -15.96
CA THR A 107 6.82 16.99 -16.88
C THR A 107 6.10 15.82 -16.21
N SER A 108 5.48 14.96 -17.01
CA SER A 108 4.82 13.73 -16.55
C SER A 108 5.81 12.80 -15.83
N THR A 109 7.05 12.71 -16.32
CA THR A 109 8.14 11.94 -15.68
C THR A 109 8.47 12.50 -14.30
N MET A 110 8.61 13.82 -14.17
CA MET A 110 8.89 14.44 -12.87
C MET A 110 7.71 14.29 -11.91
N ASN A 111 6.47 14.37 -12.41
CA ASN A 111 5.27 14.13 -11.61
C ASN A 111 5.22 12.71 -11.02
N ARG A 112 5.80 11.74 -11.73
CA ARG A 112 5.92 10.34 -11.29
C ARG A 112 7.23 10.04 -10.55
N SER A 113 8.05 11.05 -10.28
CA SER A 113 9.29 10.85 -9.52
C SER A 113 9.00 10.46 -8.08
N PHE A 114 9.93 9.72 -7.47
CA PHE A 114 9.79 9.25 -6.09
C PHE A 114 9.49 10.40 -5.11
N VAL A 115 10.27 11.49 -5.17
CA VAL A 115 10.14 12.62 -4.23
C VAL A 115 8.76 13.29 -4.34
N ILE A 116 8.28 13.52 -5.57
CA ILE A 116 6.98 14.17 -5.80
C ILE A 116 5.84 13.25 -5.37
N THR A 117 5.86 11.98 -5.77
CA THR A 117 4.83 11.01 -5.36
C THR A 117 4.81 10.83 -3.84
N ALA A 118 5.96 10.65 -3.21
CA ALA A 118 6.07 10.49 -1.77
C ALA A 118 5.55 11.73 -1.02
N SER A 119 5.95 12.93 -1.45
CA SER A 119 5.50 14.18 -0.81
C SER A 119 4.00 14.37 -0.94
N ARG A 120 3.43 14.04 -2.11
CA ARG A 120 1.99 14.10 -2.34
C ARG A 120 1.23 13.12 -1.44
N ILE A 121 1.67 11.86 -1.38
CA ILE A 121 1.08 10.86 -0.49
C ILE A 121 1.11 11.34 0.96
N LEU A 122 2.27 11.80 1.45
CA LEU A 122 2.40 12.28 2.84
C LEU A 122 1.56 13.54 3.13
N ASN A 123 1.35 14.39 2.12
CA ASN A 123 0.52 15.59 2.24
C ASN A 123 -0.99 15.29 2.24
N GLU A 124 -1.42 14.19 1.61
CA GLU A 124 -2.82 13.76 1.54
C GLU A 124 -3.29 13.02 2.81
N LEU A 125 -2.37 12.73 3.75
CA LEU A 125 -2.71 11.97 4.95
C LEU A 125 -3.62 12.75 5.91
N PRO A 126 -4.65 12.10 6.48
CA PRO A 126 -5.63 12.78 7.33
C PRO A 126 -5.09 13.06 8.74
N PHE A 127 -4.02 12.38 9.17
CA PHE A 127 -3.45 12.50 10.52
C PHE A 127 -2.08 13.20 10.53
N PRO A 128 -1.65 13.76 11.67
CA PRO A 128 -0.29 14.26 11.83
C PRO A 128 0.72 13.13 11.89
N ILE A 129 1.79 13.30 11.10
CA ILE A 129 2.96 12.44 11.11
C ILE A 129 4.12 13.28 11.60
N ASP A 130 4.84 12.77 12.58
CA ASP A 130 6.09 13.35 13.00
C ASP A 130 7.21 12.87 12.09
N LEU A 131 7.70 13.78 11.25
CA LEU A 131 8.82 13.54 10.34
C LEU A 131 10.18 13.80 10.99
N THR A 132 10.20 14.31 12.23
CA THR A 132 11.41 14.63 12.99
C THR A 132 11.75 13.57 14.04
N ASP A 133 10.76 12.98 14.70
CA ASP A 133 10.99 11.92 15.68
C ASP A 133 11.22 10.55 15.01
N VAL A 134 12.38 9.95 15.28
CA VAL A 134 12.77 8.62 14.78
C VAL A 134 12.06 7.49 15.54
N ALA A 135 11.67 7.71 16.79
CA ALA A 135 11.09 6.70 17.68
C ALA A 135 9.60 6.45 17.38
N CYS A 136 8.87 7.44 16.87
CA CYS A 136 7.45 7.33 16.60
C CYS A 136 7.15 6.30 15.47
N ASP A 137 6.40 5.23 15.78
CA ASP A 137 6.01 4.23 14.78
C ASP A 137 4.68 4.60 14.10
N HIS A 138 4.73 4.92 12.81
CA HIS A 138 3.54 5.22 12.00
C HIS A 138 3.11 4.07 11.09
N ARG A 139 3.81 2.92 11.13
CA ARG A 139 3.54 1.80 10.21
C ARG A 139 2.09 1.34 10.28
N THR A 140 1.57 1.12 11.49
CA THR A 140 0.20 0.65 11.70
C THR A 140 -0.83 1.68 11.24
N ALA A 141 -0.71 2.94 11.69
CA ALA A 141 -1.63 4.00 11.30
C ALA A 141 -1.66 4.26 9.78
N LEU A 142 -0.49 4.21 9.12
CA LEU A 142 -0.40 4.30 7.67
C LEU A 142 -1.06 3.10 7.00
N TYR A 143 -0.75 1.89 7.45
CA TYR A 143 -1.31 0.67 6.88
C TYR A 143 -2.84 0.65 6.97
N ASP A 144 -3.38 1.00 8.14
CA ASP A 144 -4.82 1.07 8.40
C ASP A 144 -5.49 2.12 7.51
N HIS A 145 -4.87 3.28 7.30
CA HIS A 145 -5.37 4.29 6.39
C HIS A 145 -5.40 3.81 4.92
N PHE A 146 -4.33 3.19 4.44
CA PHE A 146 -4.34 2.63 3.08
C PHE A 146 -5.34 1.49 2.93
N LEU A 147 -5.56 0.71 4.00
CA LEU A 147 -6.55 -0.36 4.03
C LEU A 147 -7.97 0.21 4.05
N SER A 148 -8.22 1.32 4.76
CA SER A 148 -9.52 2.00 4.76
C SER A 148 -9.85 2.56 3.38
N LEU A 149 -8.88 3.11 2.66
CA LEU A 149 -9.07 3.55 1.27
C LEU A 149 -9.42 2.39 0.34
N ASP A 150 -8.76 1.25 0.49
CA ASP A 150 -9.07 0.03 -0.27
C ASP A 150 -10.48 -0.51 0.04
N ARG A 151 -10.95 -0.37 1.29
CA ARG A 151 -12.32 -0.73 1.70
C ARG A 151 -13.34 0.23 1.10
N ALA A 152 -13.05 1.53 1.08
CA ALA A 152 -13.90 2.54 0.44
C ALA A 152 -14.01 2.27 -1.06
N ASP A 153 -12.87 2.08 -1.75
CA ASP A 153 -12.81 1.74 -3.18
C ASP A 153 -13.65 0.47 -3.50
N TRP A 154 -13.66 -0.52 -2.62
CA TRP A 154 -14.51 -1.73 -2.78
C TRP A 154 -15.98 -1.44 -2.56
N THR A 155 -16.32 -0.63 -1.56
CA THR A 155 -17.70 -0.27 -1.24
C THR A 155 -18.35 0.49 -2.39
N ASP A 156 -17.64 1.49 -2.94
CA ASP A 156 -18.11 2.28 -4.08
C ASP A 156 -18.36 1.40 -5.31
N ARG A 157 -17.49 0.42 -5.55
CA ARG A 157 -17.67 -0.53 -6.64
C ARG A 157 -18.85 -1.47 -6.43
N CYS A 158 -19.08 -1.93 -5.19
CA CYS A 158 -20.25 -2.75 -4.90
C CYS A 158 -21.54 -1.97 -5.16
N LEU A 159 -21.59 -0.70 -4.77
CA LEU A 159 -22.72 0.17 -5.04
C LEU A 159 -22.93 0.41 -6.54
N ALA A 160 -21.86 0.65 -7.29
CA ALA A 160 -21.93 0.93 -8.73
C ALA A 160 -22.30 -0.31 -9.57
N GLU A 161 -21.80 -1.48 -9.20
CA GLU A 161 -21.96 -2.74 -9.96
C GLU A 161 -23.08 -3.64 -9.38
N GLY A 162 -23.72 -3.25 -8.27
CA GLY A 162 -24.74 -4.06 -7.60
C GLY A 162 -24.20 -5.35 -6.97
N LEU A 163 -22.95 -5.34 -6.50
CA LEU A 163 -22.28 -6.51 -5.93
C LEU A 163 -22.52 -6.65 -4.42
N VAL A 164 -22.39 -7.88 -3.92
CA VAL A 164 -22.44 -8.17 -2.48
C VAL A 164 -21.13 -7.71 -1.83
N LEU A 165 -21.25 -6.83 -0.82
CA LEU A 165 -20.09 -6.26 -0.11
C LEU A 165 -19.26 -7.33 0.62
N VAL A 166 -19.93 -8.26 1.30
CA VAL A 166 -19.33 -9.39 2.01
C VAL A 166 -19.96 -10.69 1.50
N PRO A 167 -19.20 -11.53 0.78
CA PRO A 167 -19.70 -12.82 0.33
C PRO A 167 -20.16 -13.72 1.49
N PRO A 168 -21.22 -14.53 1.31
CA PRO A 168 -21.75 -15.44 2.34
C PRO A 168 -20.73 -16.45 2.89
N ALA A 169 -19.68 -16.76 2.12
CA ALA A 169 -18.59 -17.61 2.60
C ALA A 169 -17.79 -16.94 3.73
N LEU A 170 -17.60 -15.62 3.69
CA LEU A 170 -16.89 -14.88 4.73
C LEU A 170 -17.78 -14.62 5.96
N GLU A 171 -19.08 -14.42 5.78
CA GLU A 171 -20.03 -14.26 6.90
C GLU A 171 -20.08 -15.50 7.80
N ARG A 172 -19.89 -16.69 7.22
CA ARG A 172 -19.81 -17.96 7.94
C ARG A 172 -18.49 -18.19 8.69
N GLY A 173 -17.61 -17.19 8.74
CA GLY A 173 -16.34 -17.28 9.47
C GLY A 173 -15.33 -18.25 8.83
N LEU A 174 -15.47 -18.59 7.54
CA LEU A 174 -14.55 -19.46 6.80
C LEU A 174 -13.23 -18.75 6.44
N VAL A 175 -12.71 -17.94 7.36
CA VAL A 175 -11.30 -17.53 7.30
C VAL A 175 -10.49 -18.76 7.73
N PRO A 176 -9.51 -19.21 6.93
CA PRO A 176 -8.72 -20.38 7.31
C PRO A 176 -8.12 -20.20 8.71
N ALA A 177 -8.40 -21.12 9.65
CA ALA A 177 -7.98 -21.00 11.06
C ALA A 177 -6.47 -20.76 11.24
N HIS A 178 -5.65 -21.26 10.30
CA HIS A 178 -4.21 -21.01 10.29
C HIS A 178 -3.86 -19.52 10.08
N TRP A 179 -4.70 -18.74 9.40
CA TRP A 179 -4.45 -17.32 9.11
C TRP A 179 -4.71 -16.41 10.33
N GLU A 180 -5.60 -16.79 11.24
CA GLU A 180 -5.86 -16.00 12.45
C GLU A 180 -4.62 -15.91 13.35
N SER A 181 -3.82 -16.98 13.42
CA SER A 181 -2.53 -16.99 14.11
C SER A 181 -1.48 -16.07 13.46
N VAL A 182 -1.63 -15.78 12.17
CA VAL A 182 -0.69 -15.00 11.36
C VAL A 182 -1.00 -13.49 11.35
N LYS A 183 -2.26 -13.10 11.62
CA LYS A 183 -2.72 -11.70 11.57
C LYS A 183 -1.94 -10.74 12.48
N SER A 184 -1.37 -11.23 13.58
CA SER A 184 -0.89 -10.39 14.69
C SER A 184 0.52 -9.81 14.56
N SER A 185 1.23 -9.99 13.45
CA SER A 185 2.69 -9.71 13.46
C SER A 185 3.23 -9.12 12.16
N ARG A 186 4.42 -8.50 12.27
CA ARG A 186 5.32 -8.03 11.19
C ARG A 186 5.62 -9.06 10.07
N ILE A 187 5.00 -10.24 10.13
CA ILE A 187 5.24 -11.47 9.37
C ILE A 187 4.41 -11.54 8.08
N GLN A 188 3.43 -10.65 7.84
CA GLN A 188 2.66 -10.64 6.58
C GLN A 188 3.55 -10.48 5.32
N SER A 189 4.65 -9.75 5.42
CA SER A 189 5.61 -9.57 4.32
C SER A 189 6.38 -10.86 3.98
N THR A 190 6.81 -11.59 5.01
CA THR A 190 7.53 -12.87 4.86
C THR A 190 6.59 -13.98 4.41
N ILE A 191 5.36 -14.04 4.92
CA ILE A 191 4.38 -15.07 4.52
C ILE A 191 3.90 -14.89 3.08
N ILE A 192 3.69 -13.66 2.61
CA ILE A 192 3.40 -13.42 1.19
C ILE A 192 4.58 -13.87 0.31
N SER A 193 5.82 -13.70 0.79
CA SER A 193 7.02 -14.14 0.07
C SER A 193 7.20 -15.67 0.09
N ILE A 194 6.84 -16.34 1.20
CA ILE A 194 6.86 -17.80 1.32
C ILE A 194 5.74 -18.45 0.50
N LEU A 195 4.51 -17.91 0.54
CA LEU A 195 3.41 -18.36 -0.30
C LEU A 195 3.72 -18.17 -1.78
N TYR A 196 4.45 -17.11 -2.14
CA TYR A 196 4.96 -16.90 -3.49
C TYR A 196 5.99 -17.95 -3.89
N LEU A 197 6.98 -18.24 -3.04
CA LEU A 197 7.95 -19.32 -3.27
C LEU A 197 7.25 -20.69 -3.43
N LEU A 198 6.30 -21.01 -2.56
CA LEU A 198 5.54 -22.26 -2.64
C LEU A 198 4.68 -22.35 -3.90
N TYR A 199 4.07 -21.24 -4.33
CA TYR A 199 3.32 -21.20 -5.59
C TYR A 199 4.25 -21.32 -6.81
N CYS A 200 5.41 -20.66 -6.81
CA CYS A 200 6.43 -20.81 -7.85
C CYS A 200 6.98 -22.24 -7.91
N ILE A 201 7.22 -22.89 -6.77
CA ILE A 201 7.61 -24.30 -6.70
C ILE A 201 6.49 -25.18 -7.26
N LYS A 202 5.23 -24.95 -6.87
CA LYS A 202 4.10 -25.75 -7.37
C LYS A 202 3.81 -25.57 -8.87
N LEU A 203 4.11 -24.39 -9.42
CA LEU A 203 4.07 -24.14 -10.87
C LEU A 203 5.22 -24.81 -11.62
N PHE A 204 6.41 -24.92 -11.02
CA PHE A 204 7.57 -25.60 -11.61
C PHE A 204 7.56 -27.13 -11.40
N SER A 205 6.85 -27.62 -10.39
CA SER A 205 6.71 -29.05 -10.08
C SER A 205 5.44 -29.69 -10.64
N SER A 206 4.64 -28.98 -11.42
CA SER A 206 3.56 -29.60 -12.21
C SER A 206 4.17 -30.20 -13.49
N PRO A 207 4.28 -31.54 -13.63
CA PRO A 207 4.63 -32.12 -14.92
C PRO A 207 3.46 -31.91 -15.90
N CYS A 208 3.81 -31.70 -17.17
CA CYS A 208 2.86 -31.74 -18.29
C CYS A 208 2.06 -33.04 -18.31
#